data_AF-A0A956IPH6-F1
#
_entry.id   AF-A0A956IPH6-F1
#
_cell.length_a   1.000
_cell.length_b   1.000
_cell.length_c   1.000
_cell.angle_alpha   90.00
_cell.angle_beta   90.00
_cell.angle_gamma   90.00
#
_symmetry.space_group_name_H-M   'P 1'
#
loop_
_entity.id
_entity.type
_entity.pdbx_description
1 polymer ?
#
loop_
_entity_poly.entity_id
_entity_poly.type
_entity_poly.pdbx_seq_one_letter_code
_entity_poly.pdbx_strand_id
1 'polypeptide(L)'
;PPTAKELSRIPARPGLSADEVEALELFVGRFGQLSPARQEELADLVAPTLADRLGLRYRSAARFLGLLYFRETRGVLPEESQPPRPTPNLADYGPGFQPPPQPGQGWP
;
A
#
# COMPACT_ATOMS: atom_id res chain seq x y z
N PRO A 1 2.05 12.25 -7.46
CA PRO A 1 2.71 11.20 -6.66
C PRO A 1 3.04 11.72 -5.25
N PRO A 2 2.93 10.91 -4.18
CA PRO A 2 3.29 11.29 -2.81
C PRO A 2 4.78 11.61 -2.65
N THR A 3 5.13 12.56 -1.79
CA THR A 3 6.54 12.78 -1.40
C THR A 3 6.94 11.91 -0.20
N ALA A 4 8.22 11.55 -0.11
CA ALA A 4 8.73 10.76 1.03
C ALA A 4 8.45 11.44 2.39
N LYS A 5 8.50 12.78 2.44
CA LYS A 5 8.21 13.58 3.65
C LYS A 5 6.75 13.50 4.10
N GLU A 6 5.82 13.40 3.14
CA GLU A 6 4.39 13.19 3.44
C GLU A 6 4.16 11.76 3.97
N LEU A 7 4.82 10.76 3.37
CA LEU A 7 4.72 9.38 3.81
C LEU A 7 5.33 9.19 5.19
N SER A 8 6.44 9.83 5.57
CA SER A 8 6.98 9.70 6.93
C SER A 8 6.01 10.09 8.06
N ARG A 9 4.94 10.83 7.76
CA ARG A 9 3.93 11.28 8.75
C ARG A 9 2.77 10.34 8.93
N ILE A 10 2.52 9.45 7.98
CA ILE A 10 1.48 8.42 8.10
C ILE A 10 2.16 7.15 8.66
N PRO A 11 1.48 6.31 9.45
CA PRO A 11 1.99 5.02 9.89
C PRO A 11 2.19 4.05 8.72
N ALA A 12 3.12 3.10 8.86
CA ALA A 12 3.40 2.08 7.84
C ALA A 12 2.20 1.15 7.56
N ARG A 13 1.40 0.88 8.60
CA ARG A 13 0.12 0.19 8.53
C ARG A 13 -0.91 1.05 9.25
N PRO A 14 -1.74 1.83 8.53
CA PRO A 14 -2.82 2.59 9.14
C PRO A 14 -3.90 1.70 9.76
N GLY A 15 -4.03 0.43 9.36
CA GLY A 15 -5.03 -0.48 9.93
C GLY A 15 -6.44 -0.11 9.49
N LEU A 16 -6.59 0.15 8.19
CA LEU A 16 -7.87 0.45 7.58
C LEU A 16 -8.67 -0.86 7.41
N SER A 17 -9.98 -0.76 7.57
CA SER A 17 -10.91 -1.84 7.27
C SER A 17 -11.06 -1.99 5.76
N ALA A 18 -11.48 -3.17 5.30
CA ALA A 18 -11.70 -3.40 3.86
C ALA A 18 -12.67 -2.38 3.23
N ASP A 19 -13.73 -2.03 3.94
CA ASP A 19 -14.71 -1.01 3.52
C ASP A 19 -14.07 0.39 3.39
N GLU A 20 -13.20 0.77 4.33
CA GLU A 20 -12.46 2.04 4.29
C GLU A 20 -11.51 2.08 3.08
N VAL A 21 -10.86 0.96 2.76
CA VAL A 21 -9.96 0.84 1.60
C VAL A 21 -10.74 0.94 0.29
N GLU A 22 -11.87 0.25 0.18
CA GLU A 22 -12.74 0.30 -1.01
C GLU A 22 -13.28 1.72 -1.26
N ALA A 23 -13.76 2.40 -0.20
CA ALA A 23 -14.21 3.78 -0.30
C ALA A 23 -13.10 4.73 -0.76
N LEU A 24 -11.88 4.54 -0.23
CA LEU A 24 -10.70 5.29 -0.63
C LEU A 24 -10.30 5.01 -2.08
N GLU A 25 -10.38 3.76 -2.54
CA GLU A 25 -10.10 3.38 -3.92
C GLU A 25 -11.07 4.08 -4.89
N LEU A 26 -12.37 4.03 -4.60
CA LEU A 26 -13.41 4.71 -5.39
C LEU A 26 -13.22 6.23 -5.40
N PHE A 27 -12.80 6.81 -4.28
CA PHE A 27 -12.49 8.23 -4.18
C PHE A 27 -11.27 8.60 -5.03
N VAL A 28 -10.17 7.84 -4.90
CA VAL A 28 -8.92 8.05 -5.66
C VAL A 28 -9.12 7.81 -7.15
N GLY A 29 -9.91 6.81 -7.54
CA GLY A 29 -10.25 6.54 -8.95
C GLY A 29 -10.97 7.70 -9.63
N ARG A 30 -11.62 8.59 -8.86
CA ARG A 30 -12.25 9.82 -9.36
C ARG A 30 -11.36 11.06 -9.28
N PHE A 31 -10.11 10.95 -8.80
CA PHE A 31 -9.16 12.06 -8.85
C PHE A 31 -8.92 12.47 -10.31
N GLY A 32 -9.13 13.75 -10.60
CA GLY A 32 -8.99 14.31 -11.95
C GLY A 32 -10.30 14.36 -12.75
N GLN A 33 -11.35 13.63 -12.33
CA GLN A 33 -12.70 13.81 -12.87
C GLN A 33 -13.49 14.86 -12.09
N LEU A 34 -13.15 15.07 -10.82
CA LEU A 34 -13.76 16.06 -9.94
C LEU A 34 -12.90 17.34 -9.87
N SER A 35 -13.56 18.50 -9.75
CA SER A 35 -12.87 19.76 -9.44
C SER A 35 -12.18 19.69 -8.08
N PRO A 36 -11.03 20.37 -7.88
CA PRO A 36 -10.26 20.29 -6.63
C PRO A 36 -11.07 20.69 -5.39
N ALA A 37 -11.93 21.70 -5.50
CA ALA A 37 -12.83 22.10 -4.41
C ALA A 37 -13.82 20.99 -4.03
N ARG A 38 -14.38 20.28 -5.02
CA ARG A 38 -15.32 19.18 -4.78
C ARG A 38 -14.62 17.94 -4.22
N GLN A 39 -13.35 17.71 -4.56
CA GLN A 39 -12.55 16.66 -3.95
C GLN A 39 -12.31 16.94 -2.46
N GLU A 40 -11.97 18.19 -2.11
CA GLU A 40 -11.81 18.60 -0.70
C GLU A 40 -13.12 18.44 0.07
N GLU A 41 -14.24 18.95 -0.45
CA GLU A 41 -15.56 18.84 0.22
C GLU A 41 -15.95 17.39 0.51
N LEU A 42 -15.77 16.49 -0.46
CA LEU A 42 -16.07 15.07 -0.28
C LEU A 42 -15.11 14.41 0.70
N ALA A 43 -13.82 14.76 0.63
CA ALA A 43 -12.83 14.23 1.54
C ALA A 43 -13.05 14.70 2.97
N ASP A 44 -13.53 15.93 3.17
CA ASP A 44 -13.76 16.52 4.49
C ASP A 44 -14.87 15.79 5.27
N LEU A 45 -15.75 15.05 4.58
CA LEU A 45 -16.75 14.20 5.23
C LEU A 45 -16.14 12.99 5.96
N VAL A 46 -14.96 12.53 5.53
CA VAL A 46 -14.37 11.26 5.99
C VAL A 46 -13.01 11.47 6.68
N ALA A 47 -12.21 12.40 6.17
CA ALA A 47 -10.88 12.72 6.68
C ALA A 47 -10.82 13.03 8.19
N PRO A 48 -11.73 13.81 8.81
CA PRO A 48 -11.63 14.12 10.24
C PRO A 48 -11.84 12.88 11.10
N THR A 49 -12.77 12.00 10.74
CA THR A 49 -13.02 10.73 11.45
C THR A 49 -11.80 9.81 11.41
N LEU A 50 -11.18 9.65 10.23
CA LEU A 50 -9.97 8.85 10.07
C LEU A 50 -8.77 9.47 10.78
N ALA A 51 -8.64 10.80 10.76
CA ALA A 51 -7.55 11.51 11.41
C ALA A 51 -7.64 11.43 12.93
N ASP A 52 -8.83 11.55 13.51
CA ASP A 52 -9.07 11.37 14.95
C ASP A 52 -8.70 9.95 15.38
N ARG A 53 -9.24 8.94 14.67
CA ARG A 53 -8.96 7.51 14.95
C ARG A 53 -7.46 7.18 14.88
N LEU A 54 -6.75 7.74 13.91
CA LEU A 54 -5.32 7.48 13.69
C LEU A 54 -4.41 8.44 14.46
N GLY A 55 -4.96 9.44 15.16
CA GLY A 55 -4.19 10.48 15.85
C GLY A 55 -3.33 11.34 14.91
N LEU A 56 -3.77 11.53 13.66
CA LEU A 56 -3.03 12.24 12.63
C LEU A 56 -3.56 13.65 12.41
N ARG A 57 -2.70 14.53 11.90
CA ARG A 57 -3.10 15.85 11.43
C ARG A 57 -2.85 15.97 9.93
N TYR A 58 -3.75 16.65 9.26
CA TYR A 58 -3.65 16.92 7.83
C TYR A 58 -3.90 18.39 7.51
N ARG A 59 -3.46 18.81 6.33
CA ARG A 59 -3.67 20.17 5.82
C ARG A 59 -4.66 20.23 4.66
N SER A 60 -4.84 19.11 3.96
CA SER A 60 -5.83 18.93 2.90
C SER A 60 -6.40 17.53 3.03
N ALA A 61 -7.72 17.44 3.15
CA ALA A 61 -8.45 16.20 3.34
C ALA A 61 -8.25 15.27 2.13
N ALA A 62 -8.39 15.80 0.91
CA ALA A 62 -8.23 15.01 -0.31
C ALA A 62 -6.82 14.41 -0.42
N ARG A 63 -5.81 15.22 -0.09
CA ARG A 63 -4.40 14.79 -0.06
C ARG A 63 -4.16 13.71 0.98
N PHE A 64 -4.74 13.86 2.18
CA PHE A 64 -4.61 12.92 3.28
C PHE A 64 -5.19 11.55 2.93
N LEU A 65 -6.41 11.51 2.39
CA LEU A 65 -7.05 10.26 1.97
C LEU A 65 -6.24 9.55 0.86
N GLY A 66 -5.74 10.30 -0.13
CA GLY A 66 -4.88 9.73 -1.16
C GLY A 66 -3.56 9.16 -0.63
N LEU A 67 -2.99 9.76 0.42
CA LEU A 67 -1.80 9.25 1.09
C LEU A 67 -2.09 7.97 1.89
N LEU A 68 -3.24 7.90 2.58
CA LEU A 68 -3.68 6.69 3.29
C LEU A 68 -3.88 5.52 2.32
N TYR A 69 -4.60 5.75 1.22
CA TYR A 69 -4.81 4.76 0.17
C TYR A 69 -3.48 4.26 -0.40
N PHE A 70 -2.57 5.17 -0.75
CA PHE A 70 -1.25 4.82 -1.27
C PHE A 70 -0.45 4.01 -0.24
N ARG A 71 -0.55 4.36 1.05
CA ARG A 71 0.18 3.67 2.12
C ARG A 71 -0.32 2.24 2.32
N GLU A 72 -1.63 2.05 2.28
CA GLU A 72 -2.23 0.73 2.43
C GLU A 72 -1.95 -0.14 1.20
N THR A 73 -2.19 0.37 0.00
CA THR A 73 -1.94 -0.38 -1.25
C THR A 73 -0.47 -0.65 -1.55
N ARG A 74 0.47 0.18 -1.07
CA ARG A 74 1.92 -0.10 -1.16
C ARG A 74 2.49 -0.86 0.03
N GLY A 75 1.81 -0.84 1.18
CA GLY A 75 2.14 -1.67 2.34
C GLY A 75 1.71 -3.12 2.15
N VAL A 76 0.66 -3.34 1.36
CA VAL A 76 0.34 -4.62 0.73
C VAL A 76 1.22 -4.75 -0.52
N LEU A 77 2.49 -5.09 -0.33
CA LEU A 77 3.27 -5.60 -1.45
C LEU A 77 2.51 -6.82 -2.01
N PRO A 78 2.15 -6.87 -3.32
CA PRO A 78 2.20 -8.15 -3.98
C PRO A 78 3.64 -8.64 -3.76
N GLU A 79 3.81 -9.92 -3.46
CA GLU A 79 5.10 -10.57 -3.21
C GLU A 79 6.14 -10.38 -4.36
N GLU A 80 5.78 -9.68 -5.44
CA GLU A 80 6.55 -9.41 -6.67
C GLU A 80 7.57 -8.26 -6.63
N SER A 81 7.80 -7.58 -5.50
CA SER A 81 8.88 -6.57 -5.40
C SER A 81 9.86 -6.78 -4.26
N GLN A 82 9.85 -7.97 -3.65
CA GLN A 82 11.04 -8.43 -2.93
C GLN A 82 12.12 -8.67 -4.00
N PRO A 83 13.33 -8.06 -3.91
CA PRO A 83 14.43 -8.48 -4.77
C PRO A 83 14.52 -10.01 -4.67
N PRO A 84 14.85 -10.74 -5.75
CA PRO A 84 14.94 -12.20 -5.66
C PRO A 84 15.75 -12.49 -4.41
N ARG A 85 15.15 -13.23 -3.46
CA ARG A 85 15.92 -13.78 -2.34
C ARG A 85 17.19 -14.29 -3.00
N PRO A 86 18.39 -13.81 -2.60
CA PRO A 86 19.61 -14.30 -3.22
C PRO A 86 19.46 -15.80 -3.21
N THR A 87 19.39 -16.41 -4.40
CA THR A 87 19.28 -17.87 -4.49
C THR A 87 20.44 -18.34 -3.66
N PRO A 88 20.20 -19.04 -2.53
CA PRO A 88 21.29 -19.50 -1.70
C PRO A 88 22.19 -20.29 -2.65
N ASN A 89 23.40 -19.77 -2.86
CA ASN A 89 24.30 -20.29 -3.86
C ASN A 89 24.45 -21.78 -3.55
N LEU A 90 24.39 -22.66 -4.55
CA LEU A 90 24.43 -24.10 -4.31
C LEU A 90 25.71 -24.49 -3.52
N ALA A 91 26.74 -23.64 -3.59
CA ALA A 91 27.98 -23.72 -2.81
C ALA A 91 27.84 -23.44 -1.29
N ASP A 92 26.75 -22.80 -0.86
CA ASP A 92 26.44 -22.53 0.56
C ASP A 92 25.79 -23.76 1.24
N TYR A 93 25.19 -24.65 0.44
CA TYR A 93 24.67 -25.90 0.92
C TYR A 93 25.77 -26.96 1.02
N GLY A 94 25.95 -27.50 2.23
CA GLY A 94 26.84 -28.65 2.45
C GLY A 94 26.47 -29.87 1.60
N PRO A 95 27.39 -30.84 1.45
CA PRO A 95 27.17 -32.02 0.63
C PRO A 95 25.98 -32.84 1.18
N GLY A 96 24.83 -32.76 0.52
CA GLY A 96 23.62 -33.49 0.91
C GLY A 96 22.29 -32.74 0.73
N PHE A 97 22.30 -31.46 0.38
CA PHE A 97 21.06 -30.72 0.12
C PHE A 97 20.49 -31.05 -1.28
N GLN A 98 19.29 -31.62 -1.33
CA GLN A 98 18.49 -31.70 -2.55
C GLN A 98 17.46 -30.56 -2.55
N PRO A 99 17.48 -29.67 -3.55
CA PRO A 99 16.45 -28.63 -3.65
C PRO A 99 15.08 -29.26 -3.94
N PRO A 100 13.97 -28.65 -3.48
CA PRO A 100 12.63 -29.13 -3.79
C PRO A 100 12.37 -29.08 -5.30
N PRO A 101 11.56 -30.01 -5.85
CA PRO A 101 11.21 -30.00 -7.27
C PRO A 101 10.44 -28.72 -7.61
N GLN A 102 10.86 -28.05 -8.68
CA GLN A 102 10.21 -26.82 -9.15
C GLN A 102 8.85 -27.15 -9.78
N PRO A 103 7.77 -26.41 -9.47
CA PRO A 103 6.48 -26.61 -10.10
C PRO A 103 6.56 -26.21 -11.57
N GLY A 104 6.46 -27.19 -12.48
CA GLY A 104 6.48 -26.95 -13.93
C GLY A 104 7.38 -27.87 -14.75
N GLN A 105 8.22 -28.70 -14.12
CA GLN A 105 8.85 -29.82 -14.85
C GLN A 105 7.90 -31.02 -14.85
N GLY A 106 7.17 -31.17 -15.97
CA GLY A 106 6.45 -32.38 -16.30
C GLY A 106 7.40 -33.58 -16.34
N TRP A 107 6.95 -34.70 -15.77
CA TRP A 107 7.59 -35.99 -15.91
C TRP A 107 7.45 -36.48 -17.37
N PRO A 108 8.48 -37.14 -17.94
CA PRO A 108 8.39 -37.75 -19.28
C PRO A 108 7.40 -38.91 -19.33
#